data_AF-A0A060CBB9-F1
#
_entry.id   AF-A0A060CBB9-F1
#
_cell.length_a   1.000
_cell.length_b   1.000
_cell.length_c   1.000
_cell.angle_alpha   90.00
_cell.angle_beta   90.00
_cell.angle_gamma   90.00
#
_symmetry.space_group_name_H-M   'P 1'
#
loop_
_entity.id
_entity.type
_entity.pdbx_description
1 polymer ?
#
loop_
_entity_poly.entity_id
_entity_poly.type
_entity_poly.pdbx_seq_one_letter_code
_entity_poly.pdbx_strand_id
1 'polypeptide(L)'
;KINGPLTGKIKIIEPADLADIKINNVTVGRVAGFDADPAYPVGAEPEVELAEGENTIDVLAQSFGRVNYGPKLGDRKGVGAVRLDYQHLHNWEQSGLDVTELPAVDHDLWTAATTAAGFHRTTITIDEPADAHVELADWHQGYVYLNGFNLGRYWNPAGPQRTLYAPARSGAPATTS
;
A
#
# COMPACT_ATOMS: atom_id res chain seq x y z
N LYS A 1 -0.71 20.38 -4.57
CA LYS A 1 -0.55 21.35 -3.45
C LYS A 1 -1.80 22.21 -3.35
N ILE A 2 -2.25 22.55 -2.15
CA ILE A 2 -3.49 23.31 -1.89
C ILE A 2 -3.23 24.31 -0.76
N ASN A 3 -3.73 25.56 -0.90
CA ASN A 3 -3.56 26.59 0.11
C ASN A 3 -4.71 26.55 1.11
N GLY A 4 -4.39 26.49 2.40
CA GLY A 4 -5.32 26.67 3.50
C GLY A 4 -5.33 28.12 4.03
N PRO A 5 -6.06 28.38 5.13
CA PRO A 5 -6.75 27.39 5.95
C PRO A 5 -8.08 26.92 5.32
N LEU A 6 -8.32 25.62 5.34
CA LEU A 6 -9.57 25.01 4.86
C LEU A 6 -9.91 23.80 5.73
N THR A 7 -11.21 23.59 5.98
CA THR A 7 -11.72 22.39 6.64
C THR A 7 -12.78 21.77 5.73
N GLY A 8 -12.81 20.45 5.66
CA GLY A 8 -13.82 19.74 4.89
C GLY A 8 -13.56 18.24 4.86
N LYS A 9 -14.45 17.51 4.19
CA LYS A 9 -14.33 16.06 4.05
C LYS A 9 -13.62 15.69 2.76
N ILE A 10 -12.63 14.82 2.84
CA ILE A 10 -12.02 14.24 1.64
C ILE A 10 -12.84 13.03 1.21
N LYS A 11 -13.32 13.07 -0.03
CA LYS A 11 -14.00 11.94 -0.67
C LYS A 11 -13.18 11.38 -1.82
N ILE A 12 -12.91 10.08 -1.77
CA ILE A 12 -12.34 9.33 -2.89
C ILE A 12 -13.49 8.77 -3.73
N ILE A 13 -13.53 9.16 -4.99
CA ILE A 13 -14.51 8.68 -5.97
C ILE A 13 -13.95 7.42 -6.63
N GLU A 14 -14.73 6.34 -6.56
CA GLU A 14 -14.40 5.02 -7.15
C GLU A 14 -13.00 4.50 -6.73
N PRO A 15 -12.74 4.32 -5.41
CA PRO A 15 -11.50 3.68 -4.97
C PRO A 15 -11.45 2.24 -5.47
N ALA A 16 -10.35 1.87 -6.15
CA ALA A 16 -10.12 0.54 -6.70
C ALA A 16 -8.65 0.13 -6.47
N ASP A 17 -8.29 -0.48 -5.34
CA ASP A 17 -9.15 -1.17 -4.39
C ASP A 17 -9.16 -0.50 -3.01
N LEU A 18 -7.99 -0.14 -2.50
CA LEU A 18 -7.83 0.62 -1.26
C LEU A 18 -7.15 1.96 -1.54
N ALA A 19 -7.42 2.95 -0.70
CA ALA A 19 -6.68 4.20 -0.70
C ALA A 19 -6.39 4.67 0.72
N ASP A 20 -5.12 4.99 1.00
CA ASP A 20 -4.72 5.80 2.16
C ASP A 20 -4.69 7.28 1.73
N ILE A 21 -5.26 8.16 2.54
CA ILE A 21 -5.28 9.60 2.33
C ILE A 21 -4.31 10.21 3.33
N LYS A 22 -3.37 11.02 2.85
CA LYS A 22 -2.38 11.72 3.68
C LYS A 22 -2.42 13.22 3.45
N ILE A 23 -2.25 13.98 4.53
CA ILE A 23 -2.01 15.43 4.51
C ILE A 23 -0.62 15.67 5.06
N ASN A 24 0.25 16.33 4.30
CA ASN A 24 1.63 16.63 4.71
C ASN A 24 2.35 15.38 5.26
N ASN A 25 2.26 14.26 4.53
CA ASN A 25 2.77 12.92 4.90
C ASN A 25 2.11 12.21 6.11
N VAL A 26 1.11 12.81 6.75
CA VAL A 26 0.36 12.18 7.85
C VAL A 26 -0.89 11.52 7.32
N THR A 27 -1.08 10.22 7.56
CA THR A 27 -2.32 9.51 7.19
C THR A 27 -3.50 10.05 8.01
N VAL A 28 -4.50 10.59 7.31
CA VAL A 28 -5.72 11.16 7.91
C VAL A 28 -6.94 10.28 7.71
N GLY A 29 -6.88 9.32 6.78
CA GLY A 29 -7.97 8.39 6.58
C GLY A 29 -7.65 7.30 5.57
N ARG A 30 -8.56 6.33 5.52
CA ARG A 30 -8.46 5.11 4.72
C ARG A 30 -9.83 4.78 4.16
N VAL A 31 -9.87 4.29 2.92
CA VAL A 31 -11.13 3.93 2.25
C VAL A 31 -10.93 2.72 1.35
N ALA A 32 -11.95 1.89 1.25
CA ALA A 32 -12.00 0.74 0.34
C ALA A 32 -13.13 0.86 -0.69
N GLY A 33 -12.93 0.21 -1.84
CA GLY A 33 -13.98 -0.09 -2.82
C GLY A 33 -14.82 -1.32 -2.48
N PHE A 34 -14.40 -2.12 -1.50
CA PHE A 34 -15.13 -3.29 -1.01
C PHE A 34 -14.87 -3.55 0.47
N ASP A 35 -15.81 -4.22 1.13
CA ASP A 35 -15.72 -4.51 2.55
C ASP A 35 -14.92 -5.81 2.79
N ALA A 36 -13.73 -5.66 3.35
CA ALA A 36 -12.84 -6.78 3.72
C ALA A 36 -11.98 -6.50 4.96
N ASP A 37 -11.81 -5.24 5.33
CA ASP A 37 -10.98 -4.83 6.44
C ASP A 37 -11.60 -3.60 7.12
N PRO A 38 -11.98 -3.69 8.41
CA PRO A 38 -12.55 -2.57 9.14
C PRO A 38 -11.64 -1.33 9.20
N ALA A 39 -10.32 -1.49 9.01
CA ALA A 39 -9.40 -0.37 8.92
C ALA A 39 -9.49 0.41 7.60
N TYR A 40 -10.16 -0.17 6.58
CA TYR A 40 -10.46 0.45 5.30
C TYR A 40 -11.98 0.44 5.05
N PRO A 41 -12.75 1.28 5.76
CA PRO A 41 -14.20 1.32 5.61
C PRO A 41 -14.63 1.76 4.20
N VAL A 42 -15.70 1.14 3.70
CA VAL A 42 -16.34 1.55 2.44
C VAL A 42 -17.08 2.87 2.65
N GLY A 43 -16.88 3.83 1.73
CA GLY A 43 -17.57 5.11 1.77
C GLY A 43 -17.11 6.07 2.87
N ALA A 44 -15.93 5.84 3.46
CA ALA A 44 -15.33 6.80 4.39
C ALA A 44 -15.03 8.14 3.70
N GLU A 45 -15.33 9.22 4.42
CA GLU A 45 -15.07 10.60 4.02
C GLU A 45 -14.42 11.34 5.21
N PRO A 46 -13.11 11.11 5.49
CA PRO A 46 -12.44 11.71 6.64
C PRO A 46 -12.49 13.24 6.58
N GLU A 47 -12.80 13.85 7.70
CA GLU A 47 -12.71 15.30 7.89
C GLU A 47 -11.25 15.69 8.11
N VAL A 48 -10.80 16.73 7.41
CA VAL A 48 -9.42 17.20 7.43
C VAL A 48 -9.38 18.70 7.68
N GLU A 49 -8.31 19.13 8.35
CA GLU A 49 -7.97 20.54 8.52
C GLU A 49 -6.65 20.80 7.78
N LEU A 50 -6.71 21.68 6.79
CA LEU A 50 -5.54 22.18 6.08
C LEU A 50 -5.07 23.44 6.79
N ALA A 51 -3.82 23.45 7.25
CA ALA A 51 -3.24 24.59 7.95
C ALA A 51 -3.12 25.80 7.03
N GLU A 52 -2.93 26.99 7.62
CA GLU A 52 -2.61 28.20 6.85
C GLU A 52 -1.35 27.98 6.00
N GLY A 53 -1.41 28.40 4.74
CA GLY A 53 -0.33 28.21 3.77
C GLY A 53 -0.47 26.92 2.94
N GLU A 54 0.65 26.45 2.40
CA GLU A 54 0.66 25.36 1.42
C GLU A 54 0.60 23.99 2.11
N ASN A 55 -0.32 23.13 1.65
CA ASN A 55 -0.47 21.75 2.11
C ASN A 55 -0.35 20.77 0.93
N THR A 56 0.15 19.56 1.20
CA THR A 56 0.11 18.43 0.26
C THR A 56 -1.01 17.46 0.63
N ILE A 57 -1.67 16.94 -0.41
CA ILE A 57 -2.61 15.83 -0.28
C ILE A 57 -2.03 14.70 -1.11
N ASP A 58 -1.73 13.58 -0.47
CA ASP A 58 -1.20 12.39 -1.13
C ASP A 58 -2.23 11.27 -0.99
N VAL A 59 -2.46 10.54 -2.08
CA VAL A 59 -3.34 9.38 -2.09
C VAL A 59 -2.55 8.16 -2.52
N LEU A 60 -2.34 7.23 -1.60
CA LEU A 60 -1.71 5.95 -1.90
C LEU A 60 -2.79 4.94 -2.27
N ALA A 61 -3.00 4.75 -3.57
CA ALA A 61 -3.93 3.74 -4.08
C ALA A 61 -3.24 2.38 -4.20
N GLN A 62 -3.87 1.34 -3.65
CA GLN A 62 -3.38 -0.04 -3.73
C GLN A 62 -4.32 -0.88 -4.59
N SER A 63 -3.76 -1.62 -5.54
CA SER A 63 -4.52 -2.53 -6.41
C SER A 63 -4.27 -3.98 -6.05
N PHE A 64 -5.34 -4.76 -5.89
CA PHE A 64 -5.28 -6.15 -5.45
C PHE A 64 -5.50 -7.18 -6.54
N GLY A 65 -5.28 -6.76 -7.78
CA GLY A 65 -5.45 -7.59 -8.97
C GLY A 65 -6.77 -7.27 -9.68
N ARG A 66 -6.78 -7.48 -11.00
CA ARG A 66 -7.98 -7.28 -11.81
C ARG A 66 -8.87 -8.51 -11.74
N VAL A 67 -10.17 -8.27 -11.83
CA VAL A 67 -11.14 -9.36 -12.07
C VAL A 67 -10.74 -10.11 -13.34
N ASN A 68 -10.63 -11.43 -13.25
CA ASN A 68 -10.19 -12.31 -14.33
C ASN A 68 -11.32 -13.11 -14.99
N TYR A 69 -12.57 -12.92 -14.56
CA TYR A 69 -13.73 -13.62 -15.10
C TYR A 69 -15.02 -12.82 -14.97
N GLY A 70 -15.94 -13.01 -15.93
CA GLY A 70 -17.30 -12.48 -15.85
C GLY A 70 -17.46 -11.02 -16.28
N PRO A 71 -18.59 -10.38 -15.94
CA PRO A 71 -18.98 -9.08 -16.49
C PRO A 71 -18.13 -7.89 -16.00
N LYS A 72 -17.31 -8.10 -14.96
CA LYS A 72 -16.39 -7.08 -14.42
C LYS A 72 -14.99 -7.16 -15.03
N LEU A 73 -14.81 -7.88 -16.13
CA LEU A 73 -13.57 -7.84 -16.92
C LEU A 73 -13.28 -6.40 -17.37
N GLY A 74 -11.98 -6.05 -17.42
CA GLY A 74 -11.55 -4.69 -17.75
C GLY A 74 -11.61 -3.70 -16.58
N ASP A 75 -11.70 -4.21 -15.35
CA ASP A 75 -11.67 -3.42 -14.11
C ASP A 75 -10.50 -2.42 -14.07
N ARG A 76 -10.82 -1.14 -13.87
CA ARG A 76 -9.86 -0.04 -13.73
C ARG A 76 -9.43 0.07 -12.28
N LYS A 77 -8.17 0.42 -12.05
CA LYS A 77 -7.56 0.49 -10.72
C LYS A 77 -7.05 1.90 -10.44
N GLY A 78 -6.89 2.22 -9.17
CA GLY A 78 -6.50 3.54 -8.68
C GLY A 78 -7.68 4.29 -8.06
N VAL A 79 -7.71 5.59 -8.33
CA VAL A 79 -8.74 6.51 -7.85
C VAL A 79 -9.34 7.22 -9.06
N GLY A 80 -10.67 7.31 -9.13
CA GLY A 80 -11.36 8.04 -10.19
C GLY A 80 -11.22 9.55 -10.04
N ALA A 81 -11.53 10.07 -8.85
CA ALA A 81 -11.32 11.47 -8.51
C ALA A 81 -11.20 11.67 -6.99
N VAL A 82 -10.68 12.83 -6.59
CA VAL A 82 -10.62 13.25 -5.18
C VAL A 82 -11.42 14.54 -5.05
N ARG A 83 -12.25 14.63 -4.02
CA ARG A 83 -12.98 15.85 -3.67
C ARG A 83 -12.64 16.31 -2.26
N LEU A 84 -12.64 17.63 -2.07
CA LEU A 84 -12.79 18.26 -0.76
C LEU A 84 -14.20 18.84 -0.71
N ASP A 85 -15.03 18.28 0.16
CA ASP A 85 -16.48 18.44 0.16
C ASP A 85 -17.08 18.20 -1.24
N TYR A 86 -17.54 19.29 -1.88
CA TYR A 86 -18.18 19.26 -3.20
C TYR A 86 -17.23 19.64 -4.35
N GLN A 87 -16.01 20.07 -4.05
CA GLN A 87 -15.05 20.54 -5.04
C GLN A 87 -14.12 19.42 -5.49
N HIS A 88 -13.98 19.23 -6.80
CA HIS A 88 -12.96 18.32 -7.35
C HIS A 88 -11.58 18.95 -7.23
N LEU A 89 -10.63 18.15 -6.76
CA LEU A 89 -9.23 18.52 -6.71
C LEU A 89 -8.54 18.06 -8.00
N HIS A 90 -7.69 18.92 -8.55
CA HIS A 90 -7.03 18.72 -9.84
C HIS A 90 -5.51 18.95 -9.72
N ASN A 91 -4.80 18.81 -10.86
CA ASN A 91 -3.35 18.99 -10.96
C ASN A 91 -2.55 17.98 -10.12
N TRP A 92 -2.90 16.70 -10.26
CA TRP A 92 -2.24 15.59 -9.60
C TRP A 92 -0.95 15.20 -10.32
N GLU A 93 0.11 15.00 -9.54
CA GLU A 93 1.26 14.21 -9.96
C GLU A 93 0.99 12.74 -9.62
N GLN A 94 1.35 11.82 -10.51
CA GLN A 94 1.08 10.40 -10.35
C GLN A 94 2.34 9.61 -10.66
N SER A 95 2.65 8.65 -9.81
CA SER A 95 3.70 7.66 -10.04
C SER A 95 3.19 6.28 -9.62
N GLY A 96 3.58 5.27 -10.39
CA GLY A 96 3.31 3.88 -10.06
C GLY A 96 4.49 3.29 -9.28
N LEU A 97 4.20 2.50 -8.25
CA LEU A 97 5.18 1.63 -7.62
C LEU A 97 4.97 0.22 -8.16
N ASP A 98 5.93 -0.27 -8.95
CA ASP A 98 5.94 -1.67 -9.33
C ASP A 98 6.37 -2.51 -8.13
N VAL A 99 5.46 -3.35 -7.66
CA VAL A 99 5.68 -4.27 -6.54
C VAL A 99 5.83 -5.71 -7.00
N THR A 100 6.00 -5.96 -8.30
CA THR A 100 6.26 -7.31 -8.83
C THR A 100 7.72 -7.70 -8.61
N GLU A 101 8.63 -6.73 -8.66
CA GLU A 101 10.04 -6.83 -8.32
C GLU A 101 10.34 -5.99 -7.07
N LEU A 102 11.48 -6.26 -6.40
CA LEU A 102 11.91 -5.44 -5.27
C LEU A 102 12.16 -4.01 -5.76
N PRO A 103 11.41 -3.00 -5.27
CA PRO A 103 11.62 -1.63 -5.70
C PRO A 103 13.03 -1.16 -5.37
N ALA A 104 13.57 -0.25 -6.18
CA ALA A 104 14.80 0.45 -5.84
C ALA A 104 14.55 1.30 -4.60
N VAL A 105 15.03 0.84 -3.44
CA VAL A 105 14.96 1.56 -2.17
C VAL A 105 16.32 2.18 -1.92
N ASP A 106 16.34 3.48 -1.65
CA ASP A 106 17.55 4.15 -1.19
C ASP A 106 17.91 3.62 0.20
N HIS A 107 19.03 2.92 0.28
CA HIS A 107 19.47 2.33 1.53
C HIS A 107 20.03 3.36 2.52
N ASP A 108 20.34 4.58 2.09
CA ASP A 108 20.78 5.62 3.01
C ASP A 108 19.62 6.17 3.87
N LEU A 109 18.38 5.87 3.47
CA LEU A 109 17.16 6.24 4.21
C LEU A 109 16.76 5.22 5.29
N TRP A 110 17.50 4.12 5.46
CA TRP A 110 17.19 3.15 6.52
C TRP A 110 17.43 3.78 7.91
N THR A 111 16.37 3.82 8.71
CA THR A 111 16.42 4.28 10.10
C THR A 111 16.32 3.11 11.06
N ALA A 112 16.37 3.40 12.37
CA ALA A 112 16.03 2.44 13.41
C ALA A 112 14.65 1.81 13.14
N ALA A 113 14.49 0.55 13.54
CA ALA A 113 13.24 -0.20 13.35
C ALA A 113 12.06 0.53 14.00
N THR A 114 10.93 0.59 13.29
CA THR A 114 9.69 1.20 13.77
C THR A 114 8.50 0.32 13.40
N THR A 115 7.32 0.64 13.94
CA THR A 115 6.04 0.04 13.52
C THR A 115 5.34 0.83 12.41
N ALA A 116 6.00 1.87 11.88
CA ALA A 116 5.42 2.69 10.83
C ALA A 116 5.32 1.94 9.50
N ALA A 117 4.35 2.35 8.68
CA ALA A 117 4.25 1.87 7.32
C ALA A 117 5.49 2.30 6.52
N GLY A 118 6.12 1.33 5.83
CA GLY A 118 7.34 1.56 5.09
C GLY A 118 7.97 0.24 4.64
N PHE A 119 9.14 0.32 4.03
CA PHE A 119 9.97 -0.86 3.76
C PHE A 119 10.69 -1.28 5.03
N HIS A 120 10.75 -2.59 5.25
CA HIS A 120 11.44 -3.21 6.37
C HIS A 120 12.39 -4.28 5.86
N ARG A 121 13.57 -4.39 6.46
CA ARG A 121 14.61 -5.34 6.06
C ARG A 121 15.11 -6.11 7.26
N THR A 122 15.32 -7.40 7.07
CA THR A 122 16.01 -8.26 8.03
C THR A 122 16.97 -9.18 7.29
N THR A 123 17.86 -9.85 8.02
CA THR A 123 18.76 -10.86 7.49
C THR A 123 18.73 -12.06 8.41
N ILE A 124 18.54 -13.23 7.82
CA ILE A 124 18.53 -14.52 8.51
C ILE A 124 19.66 -15.37 7.92
N THR A 125 20.36 -16.12 8.77
CA THR A 125 21.36 -17.09 8.34
C THR A 125 20.74 -18.48 8.38
N ILE A 126 20.84 -19.23 7.28
CA ILE A 126 20.30 -20.58 7.14
C ILE A 126 21.45 -21.47 6.69
N ASP A 127 21.72 -22.55 7.43
CA ASP A 127 22.83 -23.45 7.13
C ASP A 127 22.58 -24.26 5.84
N GLU A 128 21.36 -24.76 5.66
CA GLU A 128 20.94 -25.51 4.48
C GLU A 128 19.62 -24.96 3.93
N PRO A 129 19.58 -24.42 2.69
CA PRO A 129 18.33 -23.94 2.09
C PRO A 129 17.28 -25.04 1.99
N ALA A 130 16.09 -24.76 2.51
CA ALA A 130 14.94 -25.65 2.45
C ALA A 130 13.66 -24.84 2.17
N ASP A 131 12.61 -25.55 1.75
CA ASP A 131 11.29 -24.96 1.64
C ASP A 131 10.81 -24.51 3.03
N ALA A 132 10.24 -23.32 3.09
CA ALA A 132 9.83 -22.68 4.33
C ALA A 132 8.55 -21.86 4.13
N HIS A 133 8.06 -21.29 5.23
CA HIS A 133 6.95 -20.35 5.25
C HIS A 133 7.34 -19.12 6.05
N VAL A 134 7.06 -17.93 5.49
CA VAL A 134 7.22 -16.66 6.18
C VAL A 134 5.90 -16.28 6.82
N GLU A 135 5.89 -16.10 8.14
CA GLU A 135 4.75 -15.60 8.89
C GLU A 135 5.02 -14.19 9.40
N LEU A 136 4.02 -13.32 9.29
CA LEU A 136 4.07 -11.92 9.72
C LEU A 136 2.88 -11.62 10.64
N ALA A 137 2.73 -12.37 11.73
CA ALA A 137 1.51 -12.43 12.54
C ALA A 137 0.97 -11.05 12.97
N ASP A 138 1.85 -10.17 13.47
CA ASP A 138 1.47 -8.85 13.99
C ASP A 138 1.46 -7.73 12.93
N TRP A 139 1.69 -8.09 11.67
CA TRP A 139 1.68 -7.12 10.58
C TRP A 139 0.28 -6.98 10.00
N HIS A 140 0.00 -5.84 9.37
CA HIS A 140 -1.32 -5.60 8.81
C HIS A 140 -1.45 -6.16 7.39
N GLN A 141 -0.72 -5.57 6.45
CA GLN A 141 -0.70 -5.95 5.04
C GLN A 141 0.59 -5.47 4.38
N GLY A 142 0.97 -6.10 3.27
CA GLY A 142 2.14 -5.72 2.50
C GLY A 142 2.62 -6.81 1.56
N TYR A 143 3.86 -6.66 1.08
CA TYR A 143 4.54 -7.62 0.21
C TYR A 143 5.82 -8.10 0.89
N VAL A 144 6.21 -9.35 0.64
CA VAL A 144 7.48 -9.91 1.13
C VAL A 144 8.38 -10.24 -0.05
N TYR A 145 9.63 -9.80 0.06
CA TYR A 145 10.69 -10.15 -0.87
C TYR A 145 11.75 -10.95 -0.13
N LEU A 146 12.13 -12.10 -0.68
CA LEU A 146 13.23 -12.92 -0.19
C LEU A 146 14.34 -12.90 -1.24
N ASN A 147 15.47 -12.28 -0.92
CA ASN A 147 16.60 -12.10 -1.85
C ASN A 147 16.19 -11.47 -3.20
N GLY A 148 15.26 -10.50 -3.16
CA GLY A 148 14.71 -9.85 -4.35
C GLY A 148 13.55 -10.61 -5.02
N PHE A 149 13.32 -11.87 -4.67
CA PHE A 149 12.19 -12.64 -5.16
C PHE A 149 10.92 -12.30 -4.39
N ASN A 150 9.89 -11.82 -5.10
CA ASN A 150 8.60 -11.49 -4.52
C ASN A 150 7.79 -12.74 -4.16
N LEU A 151 7.60 -12.98 -2.86
CA LEU A 151 6.77 -14.08 -2.35
C LEU A 151 5.26 -13.77 -2.46
N GLY A 152 4.92 -12.52 -2.75
CA GLY A 152 3.55 -12.05 -2.90
C GLY A 152 3.06 -11.23 -1.70
N ARG A 153 1.75 -11.05 -1.68
CA ARG A 153 1.04 -10.20 -0.72
C ARG A 153 0.59 -10.99 0.50
N TYR A 154 0.76 -10.42 1.69
CA TYR A 154 0.04 -10.85 2.89
C TYR A 154 -0.99 -9.77 3.28
N TRP A 155 -2.11 -10.20 3.87
CA TRP A 155 -3.13 -9.30 4.42
C TRP A 155 -3.85 -10.00 5.57
N ASN A 156 -3.41 -9.71 6.80
CA ASN A 156 -3.83 -10.48 7.97
C ASN A 156 -5.29 -10.24 8.37
N PRO A 157 -5.83 -9.01 8.38
CA PRO A 157 -7.25 -8.82 8.68
C PRO A 157 -8.19 -9.51 7.68
N ALA A 158 -7.85 -9.50 6.38
CA ALA A 158 -8.67 -10.15 5.36
C ALA A 158 -8.56 -11.69 5.37
N GLY A 159 -7.36 -12.24 5.64
CA GLY A 159 -7.12 -13.68 5.68
C GLY A 159 -7.55 -14.42 4.39
N PRO A 160 -7.79 -15.75 4.44
CA PRO A 160 -7.45 -16.67 5.53
C PRO A 160 -5.96 -17.04 5.57
N GLN A 161 -5.21 -16.78 4.50
CA GLN A 161 -3.79 -17.06 4.41
C GLN A 161 -3.00 -16.25 5.45
N ARG A 162 -2.14 -16.93 6.23
CA ARG A 162 -1.31 -16.34 7.28
C ARG A 162 0.19 -16.37 6.99
N THR A 163 0.58 -17.22 6.05
CA THR A 163 1.98 -17.40 5.69
C THR A 163 2.18 -17.33 4.19
N LEU A 164 3.38 -16.94 3.78
CA LEU A 164 3.83 -16.97 2.38
C LEU A 164 4.83 -18.11 2.21
N TYR A 165 4.62 -18.96 1.21
CA TYR A 165 5.54 -20.04 0.90
C TYR A 165 6.85 -19.46 0.33
N ALA A 166 7.96 -19.88 0.91
CA ALA A 166 9.31 -19.53 0.50
C ALA A 166 10.02 -20.80 -0.03
N PRO A 167 10.17 -20.95 -1.36
CA PRO A 167 10.83 -22.13 -1.91
C PRO A 167 12.33 -22.10 -1.61
N ALA A 168 12.96 -23.25 -1.39
CA ALA A 168 14.39 -23.38 -1.08
C ALA A 168 15.29 -22.58 -2.03
N ARG A 169 14.95 -22.58 -3.34
CA ARG A 169 15.69 -21.88 -4.39
C ARG A 169 15.69 -20.34 -4.26
N SER A 170 14.68 -19.77 -3.60
CA SER A 170 14.62 -18.32 -3.35
C SER A 170 15.58 -17.86 -2.25
N GLY A 171 16.05 -18.79 -1.41
CA GLY A 171 17.08 -18.55 -0.40
C GLY A 171 18.50 -18.50 -0.96
N ALA A 172 18.73 -18.94 -2.20
CA ALA A 172 20.05 -18.90 -2.82
C ALA A 172 20.45 -17.45 -3.14
N PRO A 173 21.71 -17.03 -2.91
CA PRO A 173 22.17 -15.74 -3.38
C PRO A 173 21.95 -15.67 -4.89
N ALA A 174 21.47 -14.52 -5.38
CA ALA A 174 21.35 -14.29 -6.82
C ALA A 174 22.74 -14.45 -7.43
N THR A 175 23.02 -15.60 -8.04
CA THR A 175 24.19 -15.79 -8.89
C THR A 175 24.01 -14.87 -10.09
N THR A 176 24.55 -13.66 -10.00
CA THR A 176 24.72 -12.77 -11.13
C THR A 176 25.95 -13.25 -11.89
N SER A 177 25.73 -13.84 -13.06
CA SER A 177 26.74 -14.04 -14.11
C SER A 177 26.76 -12.83 -15.03
#